data_AF-A0A3D8TXD1-F1
#
_entry.id   AF-A0A3D8TXD1-F1
#
_cell.length_a   1.000
_cell.length_b   1.000
_cell.length_c   1.000
_cell.angle_alpha   90.00
_cell.angle_beta   90.00
_cell.angle_gamma   90.00
#
_symmetry.space_group_name_H-M   'P 1'
#
loop_
_entity.id
_entity.type
_entity.pdbx_description
1 polymer ?
#
loop_
_entity_poly.entity_id
_entity_poly.type
_entity_poly.pdbx_seq_one_letter_code
_entity_poly.pdbx_strand_id
1 'polypeptide(L)'
;MSNLDRKITDDFSQYTVRKDLVSEVKGNALVPSYVLEYLLSKYATTTDQESINAGVKRVRDILADNYVHREEANLIQSKIREKGRYQVIDKVQVALNEKLDRYEATFENLGISRVVVDSITVDKNPKLLVTGIWCMCTLVYAYSGDRDEVPWRLHRLMPVQMSHDDRENYLAMRAKFTAGEWIDLLMQSVGFNPDLFGDRAKLLHLVRMIPFVERNYNLIELGPKGTGKSHIYSEFSPHGMLISGGEVTAAKLFVNNANKQIGLVGYWDTVAFDEFAGKAKKADKALVDIMKNYMANKSFSRGTNVMQAEASMVF
;
A
#
# COMPACT_ATOMS: atom_id res chain seq x y z
N MET A 1 17.77 1.99 23.18
CA MET A 1 18.24 2.51 21.89
C MET A 1 19.69 2.12 21.71
N SER A 2 19.98 1.37 20.65
CA SER A 2 21.34 1.03 20.22
C SER A 2 22.09 2.28 19.71
N ASN A 3 23.41 2.17 19.49
CA ASN A 3 24.17 3.24 18.83
C ASN A 3 23.66 3.52 17.40
N LEU A 4 23.22 2.47 16.70
CA LEU A 4 22.61 2.59 15.38
C LEU A 4 21.28 3.36 15.46
N ASP A 5 20.42 3.07 16.43
CA ASP A 5 19.13 3.77 16.59
C ASP A 5 19.31 5.27 16.81
N ARG A 6 20.33 5.66 17.59
CA ARG A 6 20.67 7.08 17.80
C ARG A 6 21.10 7.74 16.50
N LYS A 7 22.05 7.12 15.78
CA LYS A 7 22.54 7.60 14.48
C LYS A 7 21.40 7.74 13.46
N ILE A 8 20.49 6.76 13.40
CA ILE A 8 19.31 6.81 12.53
C ILE A 8 18.40 7.98 12.97
N THR A 9 18.15 8.16 14.26
CA THR A 9 17.28 9.24 14.75
C THR A 9 17.87 10.62 14.44
N ASP A 10 19.19 10.76 14.54
CA ASP A 10 19.90 12.02 14.26
C ASP A 10 19.90 12.34 12.75
N ASP A 11 20.24 11.37 11.90
CA ASP A 11 20.38 11.57 10.45
C ASP A 11 19.05 11.48 9.67
N PHE A 12 18.09 10.69 10.16
CA PHE A 12 16.79 10.42 9.51
C PHE A 12 15.57 10.85 10.37
N SER A 13 15.70 11.86 11.22
CA SER A 13 14.64 12.29 12.15
C SER A 13 13.23 12.45 11.55
N GLN A 14 13.10 12.77 10.27
CA GLN A 14 11.82 12.93 9.57
C GLN A 14 11.24 11.63 8.98
N TYR A 15 12.01 10.53 9.01
CA TYR A 15 11.71 9.26 8.36
C TYR A 15 11.69 8.07 9.35
N THR A 16 11.81 8.33 10.65
CA THR A 16 11.76 7.30 11.68
C THR A 16 10.35 7.13 12.24
N VAL A 17 10.03 5.89 12.62
CA VAL A 17 8.76 5.55 13.26
C VAL A 17 8.98 4.45 14.29
N ARG A 18 8.28 4.55 15.41
CA ARG A 18 8.25 3.53 16.47
C ARG A 18 7.29 2.41 16.11
N LYS A 19 7.79 1.42 15.37
CA LYS A 19 7.03 0.25 14.89
C LYS A 19 6.47 -0.63 16.01
N ASP A 20 7.13 -0.65 17.17
CA ASP A 20 6.67 -1.36 18.36
C ASP A 20 5.29 -0.90 18.84
N LEU A 21 4.97 0.38 18.63
CA LEU A 21 3.68 0.99 18.99
C LEU A 21 2.54 0.63 18.02
N VAL A 22 2.82 0.04 16.85
CA VAL A 22 1.80 -0.30 15.85
C VAL A 22 0.76 -1.27 16.44
N SER A 23 1.22 -2.26 17.22
CA SER A 23 0.36 -3.22 17.91
C SER A 23 -0.61 -2.57 18.90
N GLU A 24 -0.19 -1.46 19.52
CA GLU A 24 -0.99 -0.73 20.49
C GLU A 24 -2.11 0.09 19.84
N VAL A 25 -1.93 0.54 18.60
CA VAL A 25 -2.92 1.39 17.89
C VAL A 25 -3.85 0.62 16.96
N LYS A 26 -3.45 -0.58 16.50
CA LYS A 26 -4.19 -1.35 15.49
C LYS A 26 -5.65 -1.63 15.90
N GLY A 27 -5.89 -1.95 17.18
CA GLY A 27 -7.23 -2.22 17.70
C GLY A 27 -8.00 -3.22 16.81
N ASN A 28 -9.23 -2.86 16.44
CA ASN A 28 -10.08 -3.62 15.51
C ASN A 28 -10.08 -3.02 14.07
N ALA A 29 -9.30 -1.99 13.80
CA ALA A 29 -9.29 -1.35 12.48
C ALA A 29 -8.58 -2.25 11.45
N LEU A 30 -9.26 -2.58 10.36
CA LEU A 30 -8.73 -3.38 9.25
C LEU A 30 -7.86 -2.53 8.31
N VAL A 31 -6.90 -1.83 8.90
CA VAL A 31 -6.02 -0.88 8.22
C VAL A 31 -4.64 -1.52 8.03
N PRO A 32 -4.00 -1.38 6.85
CA PRO A 32 -2.65 -1.87 6.64
C PRO A 32 -1.63 -1.26 7.61
N SER A 33 -0.62 -2.03 8.01
CA SER A 33 0.39 -1.59 8.98
C SER A 33 1.10 -0.30 8.59
N TYR A 34 1.43 -0.10 7.30
CA TYR A 34 2.08 1.13 6.83
C TYR A 34 1.23 2.40 7.05
N VAL A 35 -0.10 2.29 7.10
CA VAL A 35 -0.98 3.42 7.39
C VAL A 35 -0.89 3.80 8.86
N LEU A 36 -0.84 2.81 9.74
CA LEU A 36 -0.65 3.01 11.18
C LEU A 36 0.73 3.61 11.46
N GLU A 37 1.77 3.10 10.81
CA GLU A 37 3.13 3.64 10.90
C GLU A 37 3.18 5.11 10.47
N TYR A 38 2.53 5.49 9.37
CA TYR A 38 2.44 6.89 8.94
C TYR A 38 1.73 7.78 9.96
N LEU A 39 0.64 7.32 10.57
CA LEU A 39 -0.05 8.11 11.60
C LEU A 39 0.83 8.27 12.84
N LEU A 40 1.49 7.20 13.27
CA LEU A 40 2.45 7.25 14.39
C LEU A 40 3.61 8.19 14.09
N SER A 41 4.17 8.18 12.88
CA SER A 41 5.26 9.09 12.50
C SER A 41 4.85 10.56 12.45
N LYS A 42 3.55 10.88 12.44
CA LYS A 42 3.05 12.26 12.54
C LYS A 42 2.73 12.73 13.95
N TYR A 43 2.33 11.81 14.83
CA TYR A 43 1.77 12.17 16.13
C TYR A 43 2.56 11.62 17.33
N ALA A 44 3.49 10.69 17.12
CA ALA A 44 4.32 10.06 18.15
C ALA A 44 5.82 10.12 17.75
N THR A 45 6.34 11.34 17.57
CA THR A 45 7.70 11.59 17.05
C THR A 45 8.76 11.82 18.13
N THR A 46 8.37 11.94 19.40
CA THR A 46 9.29 12.26 20.49
C THR A 46 9.67 11.01 21.29
N THR A 47 10.72 11.14 22.10
CA THR A 47 11.29 10.03 22.89
C THR A 47 10.81 10.00 24.34
N ASP A 48 10.11 11.03 24.80
CA ASP A 48 9.57 11.09 26.16
C ASP A 48 8.28 10.26 26.27
N GLN A 49 8.16 9.49 27.36
CA GLN A 49 7.09 8.50 27.50
C GLN A 49 5.69 9.13 27.55
N GLU A 50 5.55 10.31 28.13
CA GLU A 50 4.26 11.00 28.22
C GLU A 50 3.75 11.44 26.84
N SER A 51 4.60 12.06 26.02
CA SER A 51 4.23 12.44 24.66
C SER A 51 4.02 11.23 23.76
N ILE A 52 4.77 10.13 23.94
CA ILE A 52 4.51 8.87 23.24
C ILE A 52 3.09 8.38 23.57
N ASN A 53 2.72 8.30 24.85
CA ASN A 53 1.40 7.84 25.27
C ASN A 53 0.29 8.76 24.73
N ALA A 54 0.51 10.08 24.75
CA ALA A 54 -0.41 11.06 24.18
C ALA A 54 -0.55 10.90 22.66
N GLY A 55 0.57 10.66 21.95
CA GLY A 55 0.60 10.41 20.51
C GLY A 55 -0.14 9.14 20.12
N VAL A 56 0.11 8.03 20.83
CA VAL A 56 -0.61 6.75 20.66
C VAL A 56 -2.11 6.94 20.87
N LYS A 57 -2.51 7.62 21.95
CA LYS A 57 -3.92 7.93 22.21
C LYS A 57 -4.53 8.73 21.06
N ARG A 58 -3.85 9.78 20.60
CA ARG A 58 -4.31 10.61 19.48
C ARG A 58 -4.48 9.81 18.19
N VAL A 59 -3.57 8.88 17.88
CA VAL A 59 -3.71 7.98 16.72
C VAL A 59 -4.94 7.07 16.87
N ARG A 60 -5.17 6.50 18.05
CA ARG A 60 -6.39 5.70 18.32
C ARG A 60 -7.67 6.52 18.12
N ASP A 61 -7.70 7.75 18.63
CA ASP A 61 -8.85 8.64 18.49
C ASP A 61 -9.11 8.97 17.00
N ILE A 62 -8.05 9.29 16.24
CA ILE A 62 -8.15 9.53 14.79
C ILE A 62 -8.68 8.30 14.04
N LEU A 63 -8.20 7.10 14.38
CA LEU A 63 -8.69 5.88 13.74
C LEU A 63 -10.16 5.64 14.09
N ALA A 64 -10.55 5.76 15.36
CA ALA A 64 -11.93 5.57 15.79
C ALA A 64 -12.91 6.56 15.13
N ASP A 65 -12.49 7.82 14.96
CA ASP A 65 -13.36 8.86 14.42
C ASP A 65 -13.33 8.95 12.89
N ASN A 66 -12.20 8.65 12.25
CA ASN A 66 -11.99 8.93 10.83
C ASN A 66 -11.86 7.67 9.96
N TYR A 67 -11.52 6.50 10.49
CA TYR A 67 -11.49 5.29 9.67
C TYR A 67 -12.90 4.87 9.28
N VAL A 68 -13.09 4.55 7.99
CA VAL A 68 -14.39 4.15 7.49
C VAL A 68 -14.49 2.63 7.47
N HIS A 69 -15.25 2.08 8.41
CA HIS A 69 -15.71 0.70 8.33
C HIS A 69 -16.81 0.58 7.27
N ARG A 70 -16.71 -0.39 6.36
CA ARG A 70 -17.65 -0.54 5.25
C ARG A 70 -19.09 -0.77 5.75
N GLU A 71 -19.29 -1.49 6.87
CA GLU A 71 -20.62 -1.62 7.49
C GLU A 71 -21.20 -0.30 8.03
N GLU A 72 -20.37 0.67 8.37
CA GLU A 72 -20.78 1.97 8.92
C GLU A 72 -20.76 3.10 7.88
N ALA A 73 -20.54 2.78 6.60
CA ALA A 73 -20.39 3.77 5.53
C ALA A 73 -21.54 4.79 5.50
N ASN A 74 -22.80 4.32 5.62
CA ASN A 74 -23.99 5.19 5.62
C ASN A 74 -24.03 6.11 6.86
N LEU A 75 -23.57 5.63 8.02
CA LEU A 75 -23.49 6.43 9.24
C LEU A 75 -22.46 7.54 9.06
N ILE A 76 -21.28 7.22 8.50
CA ILE A 76 -20.25 8.23 8.21
C ILE A 76 -20.77 9.23 7.17
N GLN A 77 -21.37 8.79 6.06
CA GLN A 77 -21.97 9.69 5.07
C GLN A 77 -22.96 10.68 5.69
N SER A 78 -23.83 10.21 6.60
CA SER A 78 -24.74 11.05 7.37
C SER A 78 -23.99 12.06 8.24
N LYS A 79 -22.94 11.63 8.99
CA LYS A 79 -22.09 12.54 9.77
C LYS A 79 -21.44 13.62 8.90
N ILE A 80 -20.96 13.29 7.70
CA ILE A 80 -20.38 14.27 6.76
C ILE A 80 -21.42 15.31 6.35
N ARG A 81 -22.64 14.86 6.02
CA ARG A 81 -23.77 15.74 5.66
C ARG A 81 -24.13 16.70 6.80
N GLU A 82 -24.36 16.17 8.00
CA GLU A 82 -24.80 16.99 9.15
C GLU A 82 -23.71 17.94 9.66
N LYS A 83 -22.43 17.54 9.61
CA LYS A 83 -21.30 18.40 10.00
C LYS A 83 -20.86 19.35 8.88
N GLY A 84 -21.29 19.13 7.63
CA GLY A 84 -20.87 19.85 6.43
C GLY A 84 -19.43 19.57 5.98
N ARG A 85 -18.50 19.33 6.92
CA ARG A 85 -17.10 18.98 6.67
C ARG A 85 -16.66 17.88 7.64
N TYR A 86 -15.99 16.86 7.12
CA TYR A 86 -15.49 15.75 7.93
C TYR A 86 -14.21 15.17 7.35
N GLN A 87 -13.41 14.55 8.20
CA GLN A 87 -12.19 13.86 7.79
C GLN A 87 -12.41 12.35 7.81
N VAL A 88 -11.93 11.67 6.77
CA VAL A 88 -12.01 10.22 6.62
C VAL A 88 -10.65 9.65 6.25
N ILE A 89 -10.38 8.42 6.67
CA ILE A 89 -9.27 7.59 6.21
C ILE A 89 -9.88 6.49 5.36
N ASP A 90 -9.57 6.51 4.06
CA ASP A 90 -10.12 5.57 3.09
C ASP A 90 -9.13 5.34 1.94
N LYS A 91 -9.34 4.27 1.18
CA LYS A 91 -8.63 4.03 -0.07
C LYS A 91 -9.35 4.75 -1.19
N VAL A 92 -8.61 5.63 -1.87
CA VAL A 92 -9.13 6.53 -2.90
C VAL A 92 -8.52 6.18 -4.25
N GLN A 93 -9.36 6.07 -5.26
CA GLN A 93 -8.97 5.92 -6.66
C GLN A 93 -9.58 7.05 -7.47
N VAL A 94 -8.85 7.56 -8.46
CA VAL A 94 -9.29 8.62 -9.36
C VAL A 94 -9.38 8.07 -10.78
N ALA A 95 -10.34 8.56 -11.56
CA ALA A 95 -10.42 8.32 -13.00
C ALA A 95 -10.75 9.63 -13.74
N LEU A 96 -10.35 9.72 -15.00
CA LEU A 96 -10.80 10.79 -15.89
C LEU A 96 -12.22 10.48 -16.38
N ASN A 97 -13.15 11.39 -16.12
CA ASN A 97 -14.46 11.37 -16.75
C ASN A 97 -14.41 12.19 -18.05
N GLU A 98 -14.13 11.52 -19.16
CA GLU A 98 -13.99 12.13 -20.49
C GLU A 98 -15.26 12.85 -20.98
N LYS A 99 -16.44 12.47 -20.47
CA LYS A 99 -17.71 13.10 -20.86
C LYS A 99 -17.88 14.49 -20.25
N LEU A 100 -17.32 14.69 -19.06
CA LEU A 100 -17.42 15.92 -18.28
C LEU A 100 -16.09 16.66 -18.17
N ASP A 101 -15.06 16.15 -18.84
CA ASP A 101 -13.68 16.66 -18.84
C ASP A 101 -13.14 16.99 -17.43
N ARG A 102 -13.26 16.03 -16.50
CA ARG A 102 -12.81 16.22 -15.12
C ARG A 102 -12.39 14.92 -14.44
N TYR A 103 -11.54 15.04 -13.42
CA TYR A 103 -11.17 13.93 -12.56
C TYR A 103 -12.22 13.68 -11.49
N GLU A 104 -12.58 12.41 -11.32
CA GLU A 104 -13.55 11.95 -10.32
C GLU A 104 -12.94 10.87 -9.44
N ALA A 105 -12.99 11.08 -8.13
CA ALA A 105 -12.56 10.12 -7.12
C ALA A 105 -13.70 9.18 -6.70
N THR A 106 -13.31 7.95 -6.40
CA THR A 106 -14.12 6.91 -5.75
C THR A 106 -13.45 6.52 -4.44
N PHE A 107 -14.26 6.38 -3.40
CA PHE A 107 -13.86 6.03 -2.04
C PHE A 107 -14.33 4.60 -1.75
N GLU A 108 -13.39 3.69 -1.47
CA GLU A 108 -13.67 2.25 -1.45
C GLU A 108 -14.53 1.80 -0.26
N ASN A 109 -14.27 2.32 0.95
CA ASN A 109 -15.00 1.93 2.15
C ASN A 109 -16.21 2.83 2.40
N LEU A 110 -16.09 4.13 2.13
CA LEU A 110 -17.20 5.09 2.24
C LEU A 110 -18.27 4.86 1.17
N GLY A 111 -17.92 4.21 0.06
CA GLY A 111 -18.87 3.81 -0.98
C GLY A 111 -19.44 4.99 -1.78
N ILE A 112 -18.71 6.11 -1.86
CA ILE A 112 -19.07 7.27 -2.66
C ILE A 112 -18.23 7.34 -3.94
N SER A 113 -18.81 7.89 -4.99
CA SER A 113 -18.17 8.06 -6.30
C SER A 113 -18.48 9.44 -6.87
N ARG A 114 -17.83 9.79 -7.99
CA ARG A 114 -17.99 11.07 -8.70
C ARG A 114 -17.55 12.29 -7.89
N VAL A 115 -16.72 12.09 -6.86
CA VAL A 115 -16.18 13.20 -6.05
C VAL A 115 -15.20 13.98 -6.91
N VAL A 116 -15.49 15.24 -7.22
CA VAL A 116 -14.63 16.03 -8.10
C VAL A 116 -13.27 16.28 -7.45
N VAL A 117 -12.20 16.08 -8.23
CA VAL A 117 -10.80 16.30 -7.83
C VAL A 117 -10.13 17.26 -8.81
N ASP A 118 -9.33 18.19 -8.31
CA ASP A 118 -8.56 19.11 -9.15
C ASP A 118 -7.34 18.42 -9.78
N SER A 119 -6.90 18.90 -10.95
CA SER A 119 -5.77 18.33 -11.69
C SER A 119 -4.46 18.38 -10.89
N ILE A 120 -4.22 19.44 -10.10
CA ILE A 120 -2.98 19.58 -9.30
C ILE A 120 -2.88 18.45 -8.27
N THR A 121 -3.99 18.08 -7.63
CA THR A 121 -4.03 16.93 -6.71
C THR A 121 -3.70 15.63 -7.43
N VAL A 122 -4.18 15.42 -8.65
CA VAL A 122 -3.91 14.22 -9.45
C VAL A 122 -2.45 14.18 -9.91
N ASP A 123 -1.91 15.29 -10.44
CA ASP A 123 -0.53 15.40 -10.93
C ASP A 123 0.49 15.13 -9.82
N LYS A 124 0.21 15.60 -8.61
CA LYS A 124 1.06 15.32 -7.43
C LYS A 124 0.94 13.87 -6.95
N ASN A 125 -0.11 13.16 -7.32
CA ASN A 125 -0.44 11.83 -6.81
C ASN A 125 -0.88 10.88 -7.94
N PRO A 126 -0.02 10.62 -8.94
CA PRO A 126 -0.39 9.86 -10.13
C PRO A 126 -0.87 8.44 -9.79
N LYS A 127 -0.44 7.89 -8.66
CA LYS A 127 -0.88 6.57 -8.14
C LYS A 127 -2.38 6.49 -7.84
N LEU A 128 -3.06 7.62 -7.63
CA LEU A 128 -4.53 7.65 -7.54
C LEU A 128 -5.19 7.13 -8.82
N LEU A 129 -4.58 7.30 -9.99
CA LEU A 129 -5.13 6.89 -11.29
C LEU A 129 -4.95 5.39 -11.61
N VAL A 130 -4.16 4.66 -10.83
CA VAL A 130 -3.77 3.28 -11.15
C VAL A 130 -4.47 2.30 -10.21
N THR A 131 -3.95 2.11 -9.00
CA THR A 131 -4.45 1.15 -8.01
C THR A 131 -5.31 1.78 -6.92
N GLY A 132 -5.31 3.12 -6.86
CA GLY A 132 -5.77 3.85 -5.70
C GLY A 132 -4.85 3.67 -4.49
N ILE A 133 -4.87 4.64 -3.58
CA ILE A 133 -3.98 4.67 -2.42
C ILE A 133 -4.76 5.08 -1.17
N TRP A 134 -4.28 4.65 -0.02
CA TRP A 134 -4.83 5.09 1.27
C TRP A 134 -4.57 6.58 1.45
N CYS A 135 -5.63 7.31 1.77
CA CYS A 135 -5.60 8.74 1.93
C CYS A 135 -6.37 9.14 3.19
N MET A 136 -5.86 10.18 3.83
CA MET A 136 -6.60 10.95 4.81
C MET A 136 -7.22 12.13 4.06
N CYS A 137 -8.53 12.09 3.88
CA CYS A 137 -9.29 13.02 3.06
C CYS A 137 -10.19 13.89 3.92
N THR A 138 -10.26 15.18 3.63
CA THR A 138 -11.32 16.04 4.13
C THR A 138 -12.40 16.16 3.05
N LEU A 139 -13.59 15.67 3.36
CA LEU A 139 -14.77 15.75 2.51
C LEU A 139 -15.69 16.87 2.98
N VAL A 140 -16.32 17.52 2.01
CA VAL A 140 -17.37 18.52 2.23
C VAL A 140 -18.63 18.06 1.53
N TYR A 141 -19.77 18.19 2.20
CA TYR A 141 -21.08 17.91 1.63
C TYR A 141 -21.77 19.23 1.26
N ALA A 142 -22.00 19.44 -0.03
CA ALA A 142 -22.63 20.64 -0.58
C ALA A 142 -23.63 20.25 -1.67
N TYR A 143 -24.91 20.11 -1.29
CA TYR A 143 -25.98 19.80 -2.24
C TYR A 143 -26.41 21.05 -3.00
N SER A 144 -26.30 21.03 -4.33
CA SER A 144 -26.66 22.15 -5.21
C SER A 144 -28.10 22.09 -5.74
N GLY A 145 -28.77 20.93 -5.64
CA GLY A 145 -30.09 20.71 -6.23
C GLY A 145 -30.07 20.29 -7.71
N ASP A 146 -28.90 20.35 -8.36
CA ASP A 146 -28.71 19.84 -9.71
C ASP A 146 -28.74 18.30 -9.72
N ARG A 147 -29.39 17.71 -10.73
CA ARG A 147 -29.48 16.26 -10.89
C ARG A 147 -28.15 15.65 -11.34
N ASP A 148 -27.31 16.43 -12.02
CA ASP A 148 -26.06 15.95 -12.59
C ASP A 148 -24.85 16.14 -11.67
N GLU A 149 -24.99 16.91 -10.58
CA GLU A 149 -23.95 17.14 -9.58
C GLU A 149 -24.13 16.21 -8.37
N VAL A 150 -23.03 15.57 -7.93
CA VAL A 150 -23.03 14.88 -6.64
C VAL A 150 -22.62 15.86 -5.53
N PRO A 151 -23.19 15.73 -4.33
CA PRO A 151 -22.94 16.69 -3.24
C PRO A 151 -21.55 16.55 -2.60
N TRP A 152 -20.74 15.59 -3.03
CA TRP A 152 -19.45 15.27 -2.44
C TRP A 152 -18.33 16.08 -3.07
N ARG A 153 -17.61 16.84 -2.25
CA ARG A 153 -16.45 17.62 -2.69
C ARG A 153 -15.21 17.25 -1.88
N LEU A 154 -14.11 17.01 -2.59
CA LEU A 154 -12.80 16.80 -1.97
C LEU A 154 -12.20 18.15 -1.61
N HIS A 155 -12.07 18.43 -0.32
CA HIS A 155 -11.45 19.68 0.14
C HIS A 155 -9.94 19.52 0.35
N ARG A 156 -9.49 18.37 0.84
CA ARG A 156 -8.07 18.06 1.03
C ARG A 156 -7.85 16.57 0.88
N LEU A 157 -6.76 16.19 0.22
CA LEU A 157 -6.28 14.81 0.13
C LEU A 157 -4.85 14.75 0.62
N MET A 158 -4.60 13.87 1.58
CA MET A 158 -3.26 13.59 2.09
C MET A 158 -2.99 12.10 1.91
N PRO A 159 -2.12 11.72 0.96
CA PRO A 159 -1.69 10.34 0.80
C PRO A 159 -1.05 9.85 2.10
N VAL A 160 -1.47 8.66 2.54
CA VAL A 160 -0.90 7.96 3.68
C VAL A 160 0.18 7.01 3.19
N GLN A 161 1.18 7.61 2.54
CA GLN A 161 2.37 6.94 2.00
C GLN A 161 3.54 7.93 2.02
N MET A 162 4.76 7.42 1.84
CA MET A 162 5.94 8.25 1.62
C MET A 162 5.72 9.09 0.35
N SER A 163 5.74 10.41 0.51
CA SER A 163 5.16 11.36 -0.44
C SER A 163 6.10 11.87 -1.53
N HIS A 164 7.39 11.52 -1.51
CA HIS A 164 8.35 12.05 -2.46
C HIS A 164 9.54 11.12 -2.69
N ASP A 165 9.97 11.00 -3.95
CA ASP A 165 11.24 10.37 -4.33
C ASP A 165 12.36 11.39 -4.14
N ASP A 166 13.10 11.29 -3.04
CA ASP A 166 14.26 12.15 -2.74
C ASP A 166 15.55 11.33 -2.82
N ARG A 167 15.93 11.02 -4.06
CA ARG A 167 17.11 10.21 -4.37
C ARG A 167 18.41 10.87 -3.92
N GLU A 168 18.49 12.20 -3.99
CA GLU A 168 19.69 12.94 -3.59
C GLU A 168 19.93 12.81 -2.08
N ASN A 169 18.89 13.04 -1.28
CA ASN A 169 18.98 12.83 0.16
C ASN A 169 19.28 11.36 0.51
N TYR A 170 18.65 10.40 -0.18
CA TYR A 170 18.93 8.99 0.03
C TYR A 170 20.42 8.65 -0.17
N LEU A 171 21.04 9.13 -1.26
CA LEU A 171 22.45 8.91 -1.54
C LEU A 171 23.36 9.60 -0.51
N ALA A 172 23.03 10.84 -0.14
CA ALA A 172 23.77 11.59 0.87
C ALA A 172 23.75 10.88 2.23
N MET A 173 22.59 10.37 2.64
CA MET A 173 22.48 9.63 3.90
C MET A 173 23.16 8.27 3.81
N ARG A 174 23.01 7.52 2.71
CA ARG A 174 23.68 6.22 2.51
C ARG A 174 25.19 6.32 2.74
N ALA A 175 25.82 7.42 2.32
CA ALA A 175 27.26 7.64 2.48
C ALA A 175 27.73 7.73 3.96
N LYS A 176 26.82 8.05 4.89
CA LYS A 176 27.13 8.15 6.33
C LYS A 176 27.18 6.79 7.06
N PHE A 177 26.72 5.71 6.41
CA PHE A 177 26.60 4.39 7.01
C PHE A 177 27.57 3.39 6.38
N THR A 178 28.13 2.51 7.20
CA THR A 178 28.83 1.32 6.68
C THR A 178 27.84 0.36 6.01
N ALA A 179 28.34 -0.61 5.24
CA ALA A 179 27.49 -1.62 4.63
C ALA A 179 26.71 -2.46 5.67
N GLY A 180 27.36 -2.82 6.79
CA GLY A 180 26.71 -3.56 7.88
C GLY A 180 25.61 -2.76 8.56
N GLU A 181 25.90 -1.50 8.96
CA GLU A 181 24.89 -0.62 9.55
C GLU A 181 23.70 -0.39 8.60
N TRP A 182 23.95 -0.31 7.30
CA TRP A 182 22.89 -0.13 6.31
C TRP A 182 22.00 -1.37 6.18
N ILE A 183 22.60 -2.57 6.18
CA ILE A 183 21.85 -3.83 6.20
C ILE A 183 20.97 -3.89 7.46
N ASP A 184 21.53 -3.53 8.62
CA ASP A 184 20.80 -3.55 9.88
C ASP A 184 19.66 -2.53 9.91
N LEU A 185 19.88 -1.32 9.37
CA LEU A 185 18.83 -0.32 9.16
C LEU A 185 17.70 -0.86 8.27
N LEU A 186 18.03 -1.50 7.14
CA LEU A 186 17.01 -2.09 6.26
C LEU A 186 16.24 -3.21 6.96
N MET A 187 16.91 -4.08 7.73
CA MET A 187 16.29 -5.13 8.52
C MET A 187 15.31 -4.55 9.56
N GLN A 188 15.71 -3.52 10.30
CA GLN A 188 14.83 -2.82 11.24
C GLN A 188 13.64 -2.15 10.52
N SER A 189 13.87 -1.59 9.33
CA SER A 189 12.83 -0.92 8.53
C SER A 189 11.73 -1.86 8.06
N VAL A 190 12.06 -3.13 7.76
CA VAL A 190 11.07 -4.17 7.42
C VAL A 190 10.48 -4.86 8.66
N GLY A 191 10.93 -4.50 9.87
CA GLY A 191 10.38 -4.97 11.15
C GLY A 191 11.14 -6.11 11.82
N PHE A 192 12.38 -6.42 11.42
CA PHE A 192 13.22 -7.43 12.06
C PHE A 192 14.22 -6.81 13.03
N ASN A 193 14.51 -7.51 14.13
CA ASN A 193 15.65 -7.19 14.99
C ASN A 193 16.93 -7.81 14.41
N PRO A 194 17.88 -7.02 13.85
CA PRO A 194 19.07 -7.54 13.17
C PRO A 194 20.00 -8.36 14.10
N ASP A 195 20.00 -8.10 15.41
CA ASP A 195 20.88 -8.79 16.37
C ASP A 195 20.56 -10.30 16.48
N LEU A 196 19.36 -10.71 16.05
CA LEU A 196 18.92 -12.10 16.08
C LEU A 196 19.33 -12.90 14.83
N PHE A 197 20.01 -12.27 13.86
CA PHE A 197 20.33 -12.87 12.57
C PHE A 197 21.83 -12.79 12.26
N GLY A 198 22.38 -13.87 11.69
CA GLY A 198 23.69 -13.81 11.04
C GLY A 198 23.62 -13.11 9.68
N ASP A 199 24.77 -12.68 9.15
CA ASP A 199 24.86 -11.89 7.91
C ASP A 199 24.12 -12.51 6.73
N ARG A 200 24.29 -13.82 6.51
CA ARG A 200 23.59 -14.53 5.43
C ARG A 200 22.07 -14.47 5.60
N ALA A 201 21.56 -14.61 6.83
CA ALA A 201 20.14 -14.58 7.09
C ALA A 201 19.55 -13.18 6.84
N LYS A 202 20.26 -12.12 7.25
CA LYS A 202 19.87 -10.73 6.94
C LYS A 202 19.73 -10.53 5.43
N LEU A 203 20.73 -10.93 4.65
CA LEU A 203 20.67 -10.82 3.18
C LEU A 203 19.51 -11.61 2.57
N LEU A 204 19.25 -12.84 3.05
CA LEU A 204 18.12 -13.65 2.57
C LEU A 204 16.76 -13.00 2.88
N HIS A 205 16.62 -12.33 4.03
CA HIS A 205 15.42 -11.55 4.33
C HIS A 205 15.28 -10.34 3.40
N LEU A 206 16.36 -9.64 3.09
CA LEU A 206 16.34 -8.50 2.17
C LEU A 206 16.07 -8.90 0.72
N VAL A 207 16.41 -10.13 0.29
CA VAL A 207 16.06 -10.65 -1.05
C VAL A 207 14.54 -10.61 -1.29
N ARG A 208 13.73 -10.74 -0.23
CA ARG A 208 12.26 -10.64 -0.30
C ARG A 208 11.78 -9.25 -0.74
N MET A 209 12.63 -8.23 -0.65
CA MET A 209 12.32 -6.86 -1.08
C MET A 209 12.61 -6.60 -2.56
N ILE A 210 13.43 -7.43 -3.20
CA ILE A 210 13.83 -7.26 -4.61
C ILE A 210 12.61 -7.16 -5.55
N PRO A 211 11.53 -7.98 -5.38
CA PRO A 211 10.32 -7.86 -6.19
C PRO A 211 9.69 -6.45 -6.26
N PHE A 212 9.90 -5.61 -5.24
CA PHE A 212 9.37 -4.24 -5.16
C PHE A 212 10.26 -3.19 -5.82
N VAL A 213 11.51 -3.51 -6.13
CA VAL A 213 12.49 -2.56 -6.71
C VAL A 213 12.98 -2.98 -8.09
N GLU A 214 12.91 -4.28 -8.41
CA GLU A 214 13.26 -4.83 -9.71
C GLU A 214 12.03 -5.35 -10.44
N ARG A 215 11.90 -4.95 -11.71
CA ARG A 215 10.77 -5.32 -12.57
C ARG A 215 10.85 -6.78 -12.99
N ASN A 216 9.76 -7.52 -12.77
CA ASN A 216 9.60 -8.92 -13.12
C ASN A 216 10.64 -9.85 -12.46
N TYR A 217 11.02 -9.53 -11.22
CA TYR A 217 11.88 -10.40 -10.42
C TYR A 217 11.04 -11.51 -9.77
N ASN A 218 11.20 -12.73 -10.26
CA ASN A 218 10.39 -13.86 -9.83
C ASN A 218 11.07 -14.62 -8.68
N LEU A 219 10.37 -14.78 -7.55
CA LEU A 219 10.90 -15.36 -6.31
C LEU A 219 10.03 -16.51 -5.81
N ILE A 220 10.64 -17.54 -5.24
CA ILE A 220 9.95 -18.61 -4.51
C ILE A 220 10.49 -18.65 -3.08
N GLU A 221 9.63 -18.47 -2.09
CA GLU A 221 9.92 -18.50 -0.66
C GLU A 221 9.27 -19.72 0.00
N LEU A 222 10.05 -20.79 0.15
CA LEU A 222 9.62 -21.98 0.89
C LEU A 222 10.02 -21.85 2.36
N GLY A 223 9.02 -21.80 3.25
CA GLY A 223 9.26 -21.73 4.68
C GLY A 223 8.09 -22.24 5.52
N PRO A 224 8.32 -22.61 6.79
CA PRO A 224 7.29 -23.09 7.69
C PRO A 224 6.20 -22.04 7.94
N LYS A 225 5.08 -22.44 8.55
CA LYS A 225 4.01 -21.50 8.94
C LYS A 225 4.55 -20.48 9.95
N GLY A 226 4.03 -19.25 9.90
CA GLY A 226 4.36 -18.21 10.89
C GLY A 226 5.65 -17.42 10.65
N THR A 227 6.33 -17.56 9.51
CA THR A 227 7.58 -16.81 9.20
C THR A 227 7.35 -15.42 8.57
N GLY A 228 6.11 -14.91 8.61
CA GLY A 228 5.77 -13.60 8.03
C GLY A 228 5.87 -13.53 6.50
N LYS A 229 5.75 -14.65 5.78
CA LYS A 229 5.81 -14.71 4.30
C LYS A 229 4.81 -13.76 3.65
N SER A 230 3.54 -13.97 3.98
CA SER A 230 2.40 -13.22 3.46
C SER A 230 2.43 -11.75 3.88
N HIS A 231 2.88 -11.46 5.10
CA HIS A 231 2.91 -10.11 5.68
C HIS A 231 3.71 -9.12 4.83
N ILE A 232 4.88 -9.52 4.29
CA ILE A 232 5.68 -8.63 3.45
C ILE A 232 4.91 -8.20 2.18
N TYR A 233 4.19 -9.11 1.55
CA TYR A 233 3.53 -8.83 0.28
C TYR A 233 2.15 -8.18 0.42
N SER A 234 1.59 -8.11 1.63
CA SER A 234 0.31 -7.44 1.90
C SER A 234 0.44 -6.17 2.74
N GLU A 235 1.41 -6.08 3.67
CA GLU A 235 1.48 -5.02 4.68
C GLU A 235 2.65 -4.06 4.49
N PHE A 236 3.68 -4.42 3.72
CA PHE A 236 4.88 -3.58 3.59
C PHE A 236 4.67 -2.40 2.62
N SER A 237 4.00 -2.66 1.50
CA SER A 237 3.89 -1.71 0.40
C SER A 237 2.47 -1.68 -0.16
N PRO A 238 1.94 -0.49 -0.52
CA PRO A 238 0.67 -0.38 -1.24
C PRO A 238 0.76 -0.88 -2.70
N HIS A 239 1.92 -1.42 -3.12
CA HIS A 239 2.16 -1.95 -4.48
C HIS A 239 2.30 -3.47 -4.53
N GLY A 240 2.09 -4.14 -3.39
CA GLY A 240 1.97 -5.60 -3.31
C GLY A 240 0.51 -6.06 -3.34
N MET A 241 0.26 -7.17 -4.02
CA MET A 241 -1.01 -7.88 -3.99
C MET A 241 -0.79 -9.32 -3.56
N LEU A 242 -1.34 -9.70 -2.41
CA LEU A 242 -1.34 -11.08 -1.94
C LEU A 242 -2.62 -11.79 -2.39
N ILE A 243 -2.45 -12.91 -3.09
CA ILE A 243 -3.52 -13.81 -3.52
C ILE A 243 -3.53 -15.02 -2.59
N SER A 244 -4.50 -15.08 -1.67
CA SER A 244 -4.65 -16.20 -0.74
C SER A 244 -5.61 -17.27 -1.28
N GLY A 245 -5.25 -18.55 -1.11
CA GLY A 245 -6.23 -19.63 -0.92
C GLY A 245 -7.13 -20.04 -2.09
N GLY A 246 -6.96 -19.54 -3.32
CA GLY A 246 -7.86 -19.90 -4.44
C GLY A 246 -7.20 -19.95 -5.80
N GLU A 247 -7.75 -20.75 -6.72
CA GLU A 247 -7.38 -20.78 -8.13
C GLU A 247 -7.56 -19.38 -8.73
N VAL A 248 -6.46 -18.64 -8.93
CA VAL A 248 -6.50 -17.42 -9.73
C VAL A 248 -6.82 -17.81 -11.17
N THR A 249 -7.73 -17.10 -11.81
CA THR A 249 -7.99 -17.33 -13.24
C THR A 249 -7.00 -16.53 -14.09
N ALA A 250 -6.69 -17.02 -15.29
CA ALA A 250 -5.90 -16.26 -16.25
C ALA A 250 -6.51 -14.88 -16.58
N ALA A 251 -7.85 -14.76 -16.51
CA ALA A 251 -8.52 -13.49 -16.72
C ALA A 251 -8.22 -12.45 -15.63
N LYS A 252 -8.19 -12.88 -14.36
CA LYS A 252 -7.90 -12.01 -13.23
C LYS A 252 -6.42 -11.63 -13.18
N LEU A 253 -5.53 -12.57 -13.50
CA LEU A 253 -4.09 -12.32 -13.44
C LEU A 253 -3.59 -11.50 -14.63
N PHE A 254 -4.03 -11.81 -15.86
CA PHE A 254 -3.43 -11.28 -17.09
C PHE A 254 -4.33 -10.38 -17.91
N VAL A 255 -5.43 -10.90 -18.47
CA VAL A 255 -6.35 -10.11 -19.28
C VAL A 255 -7.73 -10.74 -19.34
N ASN A 256 -8.75 -9.91 -19.10
CA ASN A 256 -10.12 -10.28 -19.35
C ASN A 256 -10.47 -10.02 -20.81
N ASN A 257 -10.70 -11.08 -21.58
CA ASN A 257 -11.00 -10.98 -23.01
C ASN A 257 -12.36 -10.32 -23.32
N ALA A 258 -13.29 -10.28 -22.38
CA ALA A 258 -14.61 -9.70 -22.59
C ALA A 258 -14.57 -8.16 -22.68
N ASN A 259 -13.73 -7.53 -21.86
CA ASN A 259 -13.62 -6.06 -21.78
C ASN A 259 -12.21 -5.54 -22.10
N LYS A 260 -11.27 -6.43 -22.47
CA LYS A 260 -9.86 -6.15 -22.78
C LYS A 260 -9.07 -5.49 -21.64
N GLN A 261 -9.59 -5.51 -20.41
CA GLN A 261 -8.87 -4.95 -19.27
C GLN A 261 -7.71 -5.85 -18.88
N ILE A 262 -6.54 -5.24 -18.67
CA ILE A 262 -5.39 -5.90 -18.09
C ILE A 262 -5.73 -6.38 -16.67
N GLY A 263 -5.15 -7.49 -16.27
CA GLY A 263 -5.31 -8.09 -14.94
C GLY A 263 -4.31 -7.54 -13.94
N LEU A 264 -4.16 -8.23 -12.80
CA LEU A 264 -3.32 -7.79 -11.69
C LEU A 264 -1.87 -7.45 -12.11
N VAL A 265 -1.27 -8.19 -13.04
CA VAL A 265 0.11 -7.93 -13.47
C VAL A 265 0.31 -6.56 -14.13
N GLY A 266 -0.76 -5.93 -14.61
CA GLY A 266 -0.71 -4.60 -15.20
C GLY A 266 -0.78 -3.45 -14.21
N TYR A 267 -1.15 -3.72 -12.95
CA TYR A 267 -1.42 -2.67 -11.95
C TYR A 267 -0.50 -2.73 -10.73
N TRP A 268 0.07 -3.89 -10.42
CA TRP A 268 0.85 -4.12 -9.20
C TRP A 268 2.32 -4.32 -9.52
N ASP A 269 3.21 -3.85 -8.64
CA ASP A 269 4.65 -4.08 -8.77
C ASP A 269 4.99 -5.53 -8.38
N THR A 270 4.27 -6.10 -7.42
CA THR A 270 4.46 -7.47 -6.95
C THR A 270 3.12 -8.18 -6.77
N VAL A 271 2.98 -9.36 -7.37
CA VAL A 271 1.85 -10.27 -7.17
C VAL A 271 2.36 -11.53 -6.47
N ALA A 272 1.94 -11.72 -5.22
CA ALA A 272 2.37 -12.84 -4.38
C ALA A 272 1.26 -13.88 -4.22
N PHE A 273 1.60 -15.16 -4.30
CA PHE A 273 0.70 -16.29 -4.17
C PHE A 273 0.88 -16.95 -2.80
N ASP A 274 -0.09 -16.82 -1.92
CA ASP A 274 -0.09 -17.55 -0.66
C ASP A 274 -0.64 -18.97 -0.86
N GLU A 275 -0.06 -19.92 -0.13
CA GLU A 275 -0.43 -21.34 -0.17
C GLU A 275 -0.48 -21.93 -1.58
N PHE A 276 0.40 -21.51 -2.50
CA PHE A 276 0.37 -21.99 -3.89
C PHE A 276 0.58 -23.52 -4.01
N ALA A 277 1.27 -24.11 -3.03
CA ALA A 277 1.52 -25.54 -2.94
C ALA A 277 0.51 -26.23 -2.00
N GLY A 278 -0.35 -27.09 -2.56
CA GLY A 278 -1.27 -27.90 -1.76
C GLY A 278 -1.74 -29.14 -2.51
N LYS A 279 -1.84 -30.30 -1.83
CA LYS A 279 -2.20 -31.59 -2.45
C LYS A 279 -3.56 -31.60 -3.16
N ALA A 280 -4.47 -30.71 -2.77
CA ALA A 280 -5.80 -30.58 -3.35
C ALA A 280 -5.87 -29.54 -4.50
N LYS A 281 -4.82 -28.75 -4.73
CA LYS A 281 -4.81 -27.69 -5.76
C LYS A 281 -4.33 -28.29 -7.08
N LYS A 282 -5.14 -28.20 -8.13
CA LYS A 282 -4.73 -28.55 -9.50
C LYS A 282 -4.36 -27.26 -10.22
N ALA A 283 -3.13 -27.21 -10.73
CA ALA A 283 -2.73 -26.08 -11.57
C ALA A 283 -3.45 -26.15 -12.92
N ASP A 284 -4.12 -25.06 -13.30
CA ASP A 284 -4.60 -24.87 -14.66
C ASP A 284 -3.38 -24.80 -15.61
N LYS A 285 -3.25 -25.79 -16.50
CA LYS A 285 -2.14 -25.86 -17.45
C LYS A 285 -2.06 -24.61 -18.34
N ALA A 286 -3.19 -24.07 -18.75
CA ALA A 286 -3.24 -22.88 -19.59
C ALA A 286 -2.67 -21.66 -18.85
N LEU A 287 -3.02 -21.50 -17.57
CA LEU A 287 -2.46 -20.45 -16.73
C LEU A 287 -0.94 -20.62 -16.57
N VAL A 288 -0.47 -21.83 -16.28
CA VAL A 288 0.96 -22.11 -16.11
C VAL A 288 1.76 -21.75 -17.35
N ASP A 289 1.26 -22.08 -18.55
CA ASP A 289 1.97 -21.78 -19.79
C ASP A 289 2.02 -20.28 -20.09
N ILE A 290 0.95 -19.53 -19.76
CA ILE A 290 0.96 -18.06 -19.84
C ILE A 290 1.98 -17.50 -18.84
N MET A 291 2.00 -18.00 -17.61
CA MET A 291 2.95 -17.56 -16.57
C MET A 291 4.40 -17.80 -16.96
N LYS A 292 4.73 -18.97 -17.53
CA LYS A 292 6.08 -19.26 -18.04
C LYS A 292 6.54 -18.23 -19.07
N ASN A 293 5.67 -17.92 -20.04
CA ASN A 293 6.00 -16.93 -21.07
C ASN A 293 6.17 -15.54 -20.46
N TYR A 294 5.25 -15.15 -19.59
CA TYR A 294 5.30 -13.87 -18.89
C TYR A 294 6.56 -13.69 -18.05
N MET A 295 6.88 -14.66 -17.20
CA MET A 295 8.03 -14.61 -16.30
C MET A 295 9.38 -14.62 -17.03
N ALA A 296 9.41 -15.09 -18.29
CA ALA A 296 10.61 -15.08 -19.13
C ALA A 296 10.71 -13.81 -19.99
N ASN A 297 9.59 -13.33 -20.53
CA ASN A 297 9.57 -12.32 -21.59
C ASN A 297 8.94 -10.99 -21.19
N LYS A 298 8.42 -10.85 -19.97
CA LYS A 298 7.60 -9.71 -19.52
C LYS A 298 6.36 -9.46 -20.39
N SER A 299 5.92 -10.49 -21.11
CA SER A 299 4.84 -10.41 -22.08
C SER A 299 3.93 -11.63 -22.02
N PHE A 300 2.66 -11.43 -22.31
CA PHE A 300 1.70 -12.51 -22.44
C PHE A 300 0.79 -12.26 -23.64
N SER A 301 0.32 -13.34 -24.24
CA SER A 301 -0.63 -13.29 -25.36
C SER A 301 -1.89 -14.06 -24.99
N ARG A 302 -3.04 -13.44 -25.26
CA ARG A 302 -4.35 -14.09 -25.15
C ARG A 302 -5.24 -13.60 -26.29
N GLY A 303 -5.09 -14.22 -27.46
CA GLY A 303 -5.76 -13.82 -28.70
C GLY A 303 -4.79 -13.18 -29.68
N THR A 304 -5.16 -12.05 -30.28
CA THR A 304 -4.40 -11.39 -31.37
C THR A 304 -3.35 -10.38 -30.91
N ASN A 305 -3.43 -9.88 -29.67
CA ASN A 305 -2.52 -8.84 -29.16
C ASN A 305 -1.58 -9.39 -28.08
N VAL A 306 -0.29 -9.14 -28.25
CA VAL A 306 0.73 -9.33 -27.21
C VAL A 306 0.67 -8.12 -26.27
N MET A 307 0.55 -8.38 -24.98
CA MET A 307 0.58 -7.36 -23.93
C MET A 307 1.86 -7.50 -23.12
N GLN A 308 2.37 -6.38 -22.61
CA GLN A 308 3.53 -6.33 -21.73
C GLN A 308 3.10 -5.90 -20.33
N ALA A 309 3.78 -6.43 -19.33
CA ALA A 309 3.61 -6.08 -17.93
C ALA A 309 4.91 -6.33 -17.18
N GLU A 310 5.09 -5.67 -16.03
CA GLU A 310 6.36 -5.64 -15.32
C GLU A 310 6.27 -6.15 -13.88
N ALA A 311 5.09 -6.58 -13.43
CA ALA A 311 4.89 -7.16 -12.11
C ALA A 311 5.82 -8.36 -11.85
N SER A 312 6.45 -8.35 -10.69
CA SER A 312 7.17 -9.48 -10.11
C SER A 312 6.20 -10.53 -9.59
N MET A 313 6.52 -11.82 -9.75
CA MET A 313 5.73 -12.93 -9.20
C MET A 313 6.44 -13.55 -8.01
N VAL A 314 5.72 -13.70 -6.89
CA VAL A 314 6.24 -14.38 -5.70
C VAL A 314 5.36 -15.56 -5.30
N PHE A 315 5.99 -16.66 -4.86
CA PHE A 315 5.32 -17.90 -4.45
C PHE A 315 5.78 -18.35 -3.07
#